data_AF-A0A2N6CME5-F1
#
_entry.id   AF-A0A2N6CME5-F1
#
_cell.length_a   1.000
_cell.length_b   1.000
_cell.length_c   1.000
_cell.angle_alpha   90.00
_cell.angle_beta   90.00
_cell.angle_gamma   90.00
#
_symmetry.space_group_name_H-M   'P 1'
#
loop_
_entity.id
_entity.type
_entity.pdbx_description
1 polymer ?
#
loop_
_entity_poly.entity_id
_entity_poly.type
_entity_poly.pdbx_seq_one_letter_code
_entity_poly.pdbx_strand_id
1 'polypeptide(L)' 'MKNHKACVAGLGLRRMHQTVEVIDTPENRGMINRISYLLQVEEV' A
#
# COMPACT_ATOMS: atom_id res chain seq x y z
N MET A 1 -7.18 -12.43 11.18
CA MET A 1 -7.53 -11.17 10.50
C MET A 1 -6.55 -10.07 10.91
N LYS A 2 -5.30 -10.10 10.42
CA LYS A 2 -4.24 -9.12 10.76
C LYS A 2 -3.50 -8.54 9.53
N ASN A 3 -3.88 -8.95 8.32
CA ASN A 3 -3.00 -8.79 7.15
C ASN A 3 -3.05 -7.39 6.52
N HIS A 4 -4.18 -6.68 6.53
CA HIS A 4 -4.25 -5.34 5.91
C HIS A 4 -3.40 -4.31 6.63
N LYS A 5 -3.35 -4.32 7.98
CA LYS A 5 -2.47 -3.41 8.74
C LYS A 5 -0.99 -3.67 8.45
N ALA A 6 -0.61 -4.93 8.26
CA ALA A 6 0.75 -5.30 7.89
C ALA A 6 1.11 -4.83 6.48
N CYS A 7 0.18 -4.94 5.51
CA CYS A 7 0.38 -4.40 4.15
C CYS A 7 0.56 -2.88 4.17
N VAL A 8 -0.29 -2.15 4.90
CA VAL A 8 -0.17 -0.68 5.04
C VAL A 8 1.18 -0.29 5.64
N ALA A 9 1.59 -0.95 6.72
CA ALA A 9 2.89 -0.71 7.35
C ALA A 9 4.08 -1.09 6.43
N GLY A 10 3.95 -2.18 5.67
CA GLY A 10 4.97 -2.64 4.72
C GLY A 10 5.16 -1.72 3.53
N LEU A 11 4.10 -1.03 3.09
CA LEU A 11 4.17 0.03 2.07
C LEU A 11 4.69 1.36 2.63
N GLY A 12 4.99 1.47 3.94
CA GLY A 12 5.52 2.69 4.55
C GLY A 12 4.47 3.72 4.97
N LEU A 13 3.18 3.36 4.94
CA LEU A 13 2.08 4.22 5.33
C LEU A 13 1.83 4.12 6.85
N ARG A 14 1.92 5.26 7.54
CA ARG A 14 1.79 5.35 9.01
C ARG A 14 0.66 6.27 9.46
N ARG A 15 0.27 7.25 8.64
CA ARG A 15 -0.78 8.25 8.94
C ARG A 15 -1.79 8.35 7.80
N MET A 16 -2.98 8.86 8.08
CA MET A 16 -3.99 9.11 7.04
C MET A 16 -3.52 10.24 6.09
N HIS A 17 -3.87 10.12 4.81
CA HIS A 17 -3.49 11.05 3.73
C HIS A 17 -1.97 11.21 3.51
N GLN A 18 -1.19 10.20 3.87
CA GLN A 18 0.24 10.14 3.55
C GLN A 18 0.43 9.58 2.14
N THR A 19 1.25 10.25 1.33
CA THR A 19 1.70 9.74 0.04
C THR A 19 3.12 9.19 0.18
N VAL A 20 3.38 8.01 -0.41
CA VAL A 20 4.70 7.38 -0.45
C VAL A 20 4.91 6.83 -1.85
N GLU A 21 6.07 7.12 -2.43
CA GLU A 21 6.49 6.53 -3.69
C GLU A 21 7.09 5.15 -3.42
N VAL A 22 6.63 4.15 -4.16
CA VAL A 22 7.03 2.76 -4.00
C VAL A 22 7.38 2.20 -5.38
N ILE A 23 8.45 1.41 -5.44
CA ILE A 23 8.88 0.77 -6.68
C ILE A 23 7.80 -0.22 -7.15
N ASP A 24 7.46 -0.18 -8.43
CA ASP A 24 6.53 -1.13 -9.05
C ASP A 24 7.18 -2.52 -9.18
N THR A 25 7.08 -3.30 -8.10
CA THR A 25 7.43 -4.73 -8.10
C THR A 25 6.15 -5.57 -8.00
N PRO A 26 6.14 -6.80 -8.53
CA PRO A 26 4.96 -7.67 -8.45
C PRO A 26 4.51 -7.93 -7.00
N GLU A 27 5.43 -7.95 -6.04
CA GLU A 27 5.14 -8.08 -4.61
C GLU A 27 4.38 -6.84 -4.09
N ASN A 28 4.86 -5.63 -4.41
CA ASN A 28 4.23 -4.38 -4.01
C ASN A 28 2.84 -4.24 -4.62
N ARG A 29 2.71 -4.57 -5.91
CA ARG A 29 1.43 -4.61 -6.60
C ARG A 29 0.47 -5.62 -5.96
N GLY A 30 0.96 -6.78 -5.54
CA GLY A 30 0.18 -7.78 -4.79
C GLY A 30 -0.32 -7.25 -3.44
N MET A 31 0.52 -6.52 -2.71
CA MET A 31 0.13 -5.88 -1.45
C MET A 31 -0.91 -4.79 -1.68
N ILE A 32 -0.69 -3.90 -2.65
CA ILE A 32 -1.63 -2.82 -3.02
C ILE A 32 -2.98 -3.40 -3.43
N ASN A 33 -3.01 -4.40 -4.31
CA ASN A 33 -4.25 -5.05 -4.75
C ASN A 33 -5.04 -5.65 -3.58
N ARG A 34 -4.36 -6.14 -2.55
CA ARG A 34 -5.01 -6.73 -1.37
C ARG A 34 -5.69 -5.68 -0.48
N ILE A 35 -5.23 -4.44 -0.49
CA ILE A 35 -5.77 -3.32 0.30
C ILE A 35 -6.24 -2.15 -0.58
N SER A 36 -6.57 -2.42 -1.84
CA SER A 36 -6.95 -1.42 -2.84
C SER A 36 -8.18 -0.59 -2.44
N TYR A 37 -9.03 -1.13 -1.57
CA TYR A 37 -10.19 -0.44 -1.00
C TYR A 37 -9.84 0.64 0.05
N LEU A 38 -8.57 0.75 0.46
CA LEU A 38 -8.09 1.72 1.47
C LEU A 38 -7.17 2.80 0.89
N LEU A 39 -6.73 2.62 -0.36
CA LEU A 39 -5.66 3.43 -0.95
C LEU A 39 -6.11 3.99 -2.30
N GLN A 40 -5.57 5.15 -2.63
CA GLN A 40 -5.57 5.69 -3.98
C GLN A 40 -4.16 5.50 -4.55
N VAL A 41 -4.08 4.92 -5.74
CA VAL A 41 -2.81 4.64 -6.43
C VAL A 41 -2.72 5.58 -7.63
N GLU A 42 -1.59 6.25 -7.77
CA GLU A 42 -1.28 7.13 -8.90
C GLU A 42 0.05 6.66 -9.49
N GLU A 43 0.10 6.52 -10.82
CA GLU A 43 1.31 6.19 -11.56
C GLU A 43 2.05 7.50 -11.87
N VAL A 44 3.32 7.60 -11.43
CA VAL A 44 4.19 8.78 -11.57
C VAL A 44 5.45 8.39 -12.34
#